data_AF-A0A544UGD6-F1
#
_entry.id   AF-A0A544UGD6-F1
#
_cell.length_a   1.000
_cell.length_b   1.000
_cell.length_c   1.000
_cell.angle_alpha   90.00
_cell.angle_beta   90.00
_cell.angle_gamma   90.00
#
_symmetry.space_group_name_H-M   'P 1'
#
loop_
_entity.id
_entity.type
_entity.pdbx_description
1 polymer ?
#
loop_
_entity_poly.entity_id
_entity_poly.type
_entity_poly.pdbx_seq_one_letter_code
_entity_poly.pdbx_strand_id
1 'polypeptide(L)'
;MISNNKIAKVNIVLAILLALGITYNYFYNHVPIQIELLGNLGFWLVFPLSIINIVLSLKLLKNKTGNASSYVTFTIAVIILIIALFLLFHWTTP
;
A
#
# COMPACT_ATOMS: atom_id res chain seq x y z
N MET A 1 -23.85 18.93 -6.86
CA MET A 1 -24.67 18.03 -6.04
C MET A 1 -24.03 16.64 -6.04
N ILE A 2 -23.43 16.20 -4.93
CA ILE A 2 -22.83 14.86 -4.85
C ILE A 2 -23.98 13.85 -4.76
N SER A 3 -23.98 12.82 -5.60
CA SER A 3 -25.05 11.83 -5.56
C SER A 3 -25.01 11.03 -4.25
N ASN A 4 -26.18 10.69 -3.70
CA ASN A 4 -26.29 9.88 -2.48
C ASN A 4 -25.49 8.57 -2.57
N ASN A 5 -25.32 8.03 -3.79
CA ASN A 5 -24.54 6.83 -4.05
C ASN A 5 -23.02 7.05 -3.88
N LYS A 6 -22.50 8.25 -4.21
CA LYS A 6 -21.10 8.62 -3.90
C LYS A 6 -20.88 8.74 -2.39
N ILE A 7 -21.83 9.34 -1.67
CA ILE A 7 -21.76 9.52 -0.20
C ILE A 7 -21.78 8.15 0.50
N ALA A 8 -22.67 7.25 0.10
CA ALA A 8 -22.74 5.90 0.65
C ALA A 8 -21.43 5.12 0.44
N LYS A 9 -20.81 5.21 -0.74
CA LYS A 9 -19.51 4.56 -1.01
C LYS A 9 -18.39 5.11 -0.12
N VAL A 10 -18.32 6.43 0.07
CA VAL A 10 -17.32 7.03 0.96
C VAL A 10 -17.53 6.57 2.41
N ASN A 11 -18.77 6.52 2.88
CA ASN A 11 -19.08 6.05 4.24
C ASN A 11 -18.73 4.56 4.45
N ILE A 12 -18.95 3.72 3.44
CA ILE A 12 -18.55 2.31 3.49
C ILE A 12 -17.02 2.18 3.58
N VAL A 13 -16.28 2.91 2.73
CA VAL A 13 -14.81 2.91 2.77
C VAL A 13 -14.32 3.40 4.14
N LEU A 14 -14.91 4.47 4.67
CA LEU A 14 -14.55 5.01 5.98
C LEU A 14 -14.83 4.02 7.11
N ALA A 15 -15.98 3.34 7.08
CA ALA A 15 -16.34 2.34 8.07
C ALA A 15 -15.38 1.14 8.05
N ILE A 16 -14.99 0.68 6.87
CA ILE A 16 -13.98 -0.39 6.72
C ILE A 16 -12.63 0.07 7.27
N LEU A 17 -12.20 1.29 6.96
CA LEU A 17 -10.95 1.87 7.46
C LEU A 17 -10.95 1.94 8.99
N LEU A 18 -12.06 2.39 9.59
CA LEU A 18 -12.25 2.44 11.04
C LEU A 18 -12.19 1.07 11.67
N ALA A 19 -12.92 0.09 11.12
CA ALA A 19 -12.92 -1.28 11.64
C ALA A 19 -11.51 -1.90 11.59
N LEU A 20 -10.79 -1.73 10.48
CA LEU A 20 -9.41 -2.18 10.34
C LEU A 20 -8.46 -1.49 11.32
N GLY A 21 -8.60 -0.17 11.49
CA GLY A 21 -7.77 0.62 12.40
C GLY A 21 -7.95 0.23 13.86
N ILE A 22 -9.20 0.05 14.32
CA ILE A 22 -9.51 -0.39 15.68
C ILE A 22 -8.96 -1.80 15.91
N THR A 23 -9.16 -2.70 14.95
CA THR A 23 -8.69 -4.08 15.03
C THR A 23 -7.17 -4.15 15.09
N TYR A 24 -6.48 -3.41 14.23
CA TYR A 24 -5.01 -3.30 14.24
C TYR A 24 -4.51 -2.80 15.60
N ASN A 25 -5.12 -1.75 16.14
CA ASN A 25 -4.68 -1.15 17.41
C ASN A 25 -4.93 -2.09 18.61
N TYR A 26 -6.04 -2.84 18.59
CA TYR A 26 -6.32 -3.88 19.57
C TYR A 26 -5.24 -4.97 19.56
N PHE A 27 -4.93 -5.52 18.38
CA PHE A 27 -3.91 -6.56 18.27
C PHE A 27 -2.49 -6.04 18.52
N TYR A 28 -2.19 -4.78 18.19
CA TYR A 28 -0.90 -4.17 18.50
C TYR A 28 -0.66 -4.11 20.01
N ASN A 29 -1.67 -3.75 20.80
CA ASN A 29 -1.55 -3.66 22.26
C ASN A 29 -1.59 -5.03 22.96
N HIS A 30 -2.36 -5.99 22.44
CA HIS A 30 -2.52 -7.30 23.07
C HIS A 30 -1.55 -8.36 22.59
N VAL A 31 -1.09 -8.28 21.33
CA VAL A 31 -0.21 -9.27 20.70
C VAL A 31 0.83 -8.59 19.79
N PRO A 32 1.70 -7.71 20.37
CA PRO A 32 2.61 -6.84 19.61
C PRO A 32 3.51 -7.63 18.65
N ILE A 33 4.09 -8.74 19.13
CA ILE A 33 4.98 -9.62 18.35
C ILE A 33 4.30 -10.20 17.10
N GLN A 34 3.02 -10.57 17.17
CA GLN A 34 2.33 -11.14 16.00
C GLN A 34 2.00 -10.06 14.96
N ILE A 35 1.68 -8.85 15.40
CA ILE A 35 1.42 -7.72 14.51
C ILE A 35 2.71 -7.21 13.87
N GLU A 36 3.82 -7.14 14.60
CA GLU A 36 5.14 -6.84 14.03
C GLU A 36 5.54 -7.87 12.97
N LEU A 37 5.34 -9.16 13.25
CA LEU A 37 5.67 -10.22 12.31
C LEU A 37 4.77 -10.17 11.06
N LEU A 38 3.48 -9.85 11.22
CA LEU A 38 2.55 -9.64 10.10
C LEU A 38 2.92 -8.40 9.27
N GLY A 39 3.33 -7.31 9.92
CA GLY A 39 3.84 -6.10 9.28
C GLY A 39 5.11 -6.35 8.48
N ASN A 40 6.05 -7.10 9.07
CA ASN A 40 7.29 -7.50 8.42
C ASN A 40 7.01 -8.41 7.20
N LEU A 41 6.13 -9.41 7.34
CA LEU A 41 5.70 -10.25 6.21
C LEU A 41 5.06 -9.42 5.09
N GLY A 42 4.21 -8.46 5.44
CA GLY A 42 3.62 -7.51 4.49
C GLY A 42 4.68 -6.69 3.75
N PHE A 43 5.68 -6.19 4.47
CA PHE A 43 6.83 -5.48 3.89
C PHE A 43 7.60 -6.38 2.90
N TRP A 44 7.97 -7.60 3.31
CA TRP A 44 8.72 -8.54 2.47
C TRP A 44 7.99 -8.97 1.21
N LEU A 45 6.66 -8.87 1.18
CA LEU A 45 5.84 -9.10 -0.01
C LEU A 45 5.75 -7.86 -0.90
N VAL A 46 5.40 -6.71 -0.31
CA VAL A 46 5.14 -5.46 -1.05
C VAL A 46 6.42 -4.90 -1.69
N PHE A 47 7.55 -5.01 -1.00
CA PHE A 47 8.84 -4.51 -1.48
C PHE A 47 9.27 -5.13 -2.84
N PRO A 48 9.43 -6.46 -2.97
CA PRO A 48 9.82 -7.05 -4.26
C PRO A 48 8.75 -6.86 -5.34
N LEU A 49 7.46 -6.91 -4.99
CA LEU A 49 6.37 -6.65 -5.94
C LEU A 49 6.44 -5.23 -6.52
N SER A 50 6.79 -4.23 -5.70
CA SER A 50 6.95 -2.86 -6.18
C SER A 50 8.09 -2.74 -7.19
N ILE A 51 9.23 -3.40 -6.94
CA ILE A 51 10.38 -3.43 -7.85
C ILE A 51 10.00 -4.11 -9.17
N ILE A 52 9.33 -5.27 -9.12
CA ILE A 52 8.86 -5.98 -10.31
C ILE A 52 7.95 -5.07 -11.14
N ASN A 53 7.01 -4.38 -10.50
CA ASN A 53 6.05 -3.52 -11.17
C ASN A 53 6.72 -2.30 -11.82
N ILE A 54 7.74 -1.72 -11.18
CA ILE A 54 8.58 -0.65 -11.74
C ILE A 54 9.29 -1.14 -13.01
N VAL A 55 9.96 -2.30 -12.94
CA VAL A 55 10.68 -2.89 -14.09
C VAL A 55 9.73 -3.18 -15.25
N LEU A 56 8.57 -3.76 -14.94
CA LEU A 56 7.55 -4.08 -15.95
C LEU A 56 7.01 -2.81 -16.62
N SER A 57 6.71 -1.78 -15.82
CA SER A 57 6.22 -0.50 -16.32
C SER A 57 7.26 0.22 -17.20
N LEU A 58 8.54 0.21 -16.81
CA LEU A 58 9.63 0.75 -17.64
C LEU A 58 9.78 0.00 -18.96
N LYS A 59 9.64 -1.34 -18.95
CA LYS A 59 9.69 -2.15 -20.17
C LYS A 59 8.55 -1.80 -21.13
N LEU A 60 7.34 -1.61 -20.61
CA LEU A 60 6.16 -1.20 -21.39
C LEU A 60 6.32 0.21 -21.97
N LEU A 61 6.87 1.14 -21.18
CA LEU A 61 7.19 2.50 -21.62
C LEU A 61 8.21 2.50 -22.76
N LYS A 62 9.29 1.72 -22.62
CA LYS A 62 10.35 1.60 -23.63
C LYS A 62 9.86 1.01 -24.94
N ASN A 63 8.92 0.06 -24.89
CA ASN A 63 8.34 -0.57 -26.08
C ASN A 63 7.30 0.31 -26.81
N LYS A 64 7.18 1.61 -26.47
CA LYS A 64 6.17 2.55 -26.99
C LYS A 64 4.71 2.07 -26.88
N THR A 65 4.48 1.01 -26.11
CA THR A 65 3.15 0.46 -25.81
C THR A 65 2.55 1.12 -24.57
N GLY A 66 3.24 2.11 -24.00
CA GLY A 66 2.86 2.80 -22.78
C GLY A 66 1.71 3.78 -23.01
N ASN A 67 0.49 3.32 -22.73
CA ASN A 67 -0.64 4.21 -22.50
C ASN A 67 -0.43 5.01 -21.19
N ALA A 68 -1.19 6.08 -20.98
CA ALA A 68 -1.16 6.86 -19.73
C ALA A 68 -1.25 6.01 -18.46
N SER A 69 -1.89 4.82 -18.54
CA SER A 69 -1.95 3.85 -17.44
C SER A 69 -0.58 3.34 -16.99
N SER A 70 0.39 3.10 -17.88
CA SER A 70 1.71 2.58 -17.49
C SER A 70 2.52 3.61 -16.70
N TYR A 71 2.35 4.90 -16.99
CA TYR A 71 2.95 5.99 -16.22
C TYR A 71 2.35 6.07 -14.82
N VAL A 72 1.02 5.97 -14.69
CA VAL A 72 0.34 5.98 -13.39
C VAL A 72 0.77 4.78 -12.55
N THR A 73 0.81 3.57 -13.14
CA THR A 73 1.26 2.36 -12.45
C THR A 73 2.72 2.47 -12.00
N PHE A 74 3.60 3.02 -12.83
CA PHE A 74 4.99 3.29 -12.48
C PHE A 74 5.09 4.24 -11.27
N THR A 75 4.42 5.38 -11.32
CA THR A 75 4.46 6.38 -10.23
C THR A 75 3.94 5.80 -8.92
N ILE A 76 2.83 5.04 -8.96
CA ILE A 76 2.28 4.36 -7.77
C ILE A 76 3.30 3.35 -7.22
N ALA A 77 3.92 2.55 -8.09
CA ALA A 77 4.90 1.55 -7.67
C ALA A 77 6.14 2.19 -7.03
N VAL A 78 6.62 3.33 -7.56
CA VAL A 78 7.72 4.09 -6.96
C VAL A 78 7.33 4.66 -5.60
N ILE A 79 6.13 5.22 -5.45
CA ILE A 79 5.64 5.72 -4.15
C ILE A 79 5.59 4.57 -3.13
N ILE A 80 5.05 3.41 -3.51
CA ILE A 80 5.00 2.22 -2.65
C ILE A 80 6.41 1.78 -2.25
N LEU A 81 7.37 1.78 -3.18
CA LEU A 81 8.76 1.44 -2.89
C LEU A 81 9.37 2.40 -1.86
N ILE A 82 9.15 3.71 -2.01
CA ILE A 82 9.66 4.72 -1.07
C ILE A 82 9.07 4.51 0.32
N ILE A 83 7.75 4.28 0.42
CA ILE A 83 7.08 4.01 1.70
C ILE A 83 7.61 2.72 2.34
N ALA A 84 7.79 1.66 1.54
CA ALA A 84 8.34 0.40 2.02
C ALA A 84 9.75 0.60 2.59
N LEU A 85 10.64 1.28 1.86
CA LEU A 85 11.98 1.61 2.34
C LEU A 85 11.93 2.43 3.64
N PHE A 86 11.07 3.45 3.70
CA PHE A 86 10.91 4.25 4.92
C PHE A 86 10.49 3.40 6.12
N LEU A 87 9.53 2.49 5.94
CA LEU A 87 9.08 1.56 6.97
C LEU A 87 10.19 0.59 7.40
N LEU A 88 10.99 0.05 6.47
CA LEU A 88 12.13 -0.81 6.80
C LEU A 88 13.10 -0.11 7.77
N PHE A 89 13.42 1.17 7.51
CA PHE A 89 14.39 1.89 8.32
C PHE A 89 13.80 2.43 9.63
N HIS A 90 12.52 2.83 9.67
CA HIS A 90 11.89 3.36 10.89
C HIS A 90 11.42 2.29 11.87
N TRP A 91 11.26 1.03 11.43
CA TRP A 91 10.93 -0.07 12.35
C TRP A 91 12.14 -0.55 13.17
N THR A 92 13.36 -0.12 12.82
CA THR A 92 14.59 -0.55 13.53
C THR A 92 14.93 0.31 14.74
N THR A 93 14.19 1.39 14.99
CA THR A 93 14.32 2.19 16.21
C THR A 93 13.22 1.80 17.21
N PRO A 94 13.58 1.32 18.42
CA PRO A 94 12.63 0.95 19.46
C PRO A 94 11.84 2.13 20.01
#